data_AF-A0A399NXT5-F1
#
_entry.id   AF-A0A399NXT5-F1
#
_cell.length_a   1.000
_cell.length_b   1.000
_cell.length_c   1.000
_cell.angle_alpha   90.00
_cell.angle_beta   90.00
_cell.angle_gamma   90.00
#
_symmetry.space_group_name_H-M   'P 1'
#
loop_
_entity.id
_entity.type
_entity.pdbx_description
1 polymer ?
#
loop_
_entity_poly.entity_id
_entity_poly.type
_entity_poly.pdbx_seq_one_letter_code
_entity_poly.pdbx_strand_id
1 'polypeptide(L)'
;MEFFQFHPTGLAGLGILPSPAGGAFADPASCTVDALTGGWSIGTLHLSAEEVDGDAGRTVLDVRGDTPAATASTMKVLTAAAAVEALGPDRRIATRVVQGARADTVVLVGGGDPTLSRLASGTDGVYPDAPHLDDLARQVLEARRQDPDLAGVPIRRLQVDSGLFTGPAWLPEWPLEARRGGSMSNITALMVDGDRDDPAEAYSRRGEAAVARAADAFAALL
;
A
#
# COMPACT_ATOMS: atom_id res chain seq x y z
N MET A 1 -3.89 48.80 -20.01
CA MET A 1 -3.54 48.93 -18.57
C MET A 1 -4.30 47.81 -17.89
N GLU A 2 -3.72 46.75 -17.36
CA GLU A 2 -2.35 46.50 -16.90
C GLU A 2 -2.11 45.00 -17.08
N PHE A 3 -0.92 44.64 -17.53
CA PHE A 3 -0.50 43.27 -17.86
C PHE A 3 -0.16 42.51 -16.57
N PHE A 4 -0.66 41.29 -16.40
CA PHE A 4 0.05 40.28 -15.61
C PHE A 4 0.25 39.03 -16.47
N GLN A 5 1.51 38.87 -16.85
CA GLN A 5 2.08 37.85 -17.71
C GLN A 5 2.55 36.70 -16.81
N PHE A 6 1.85 35.56 -16.82
CA PHE A 6 2.38 34.34 -16.20
C PHE A 6 3.48 33.78 -17.09
N HIS A 7 4.72 33.82 -16.59
CA HIS A 7 5.85 33.12 -17.19
C HIS A 7 5.77 31.62 -16.86
N PRO A 8 6.12 30.73 -17.82
CA PRO A 8 6.28 29.32 -17.55
C PRO A 8 7.67 29.10 -16.94
N THR A 9 7.75 28.75 -15.66
CA THR A 9 8.98 28.19 -15.08
C THR A 9 8.89 26.68 -15.14
N GLY A 10 9.76 26.08 -15.96
CA GLY A 10 9.88 24.64 -16.12
C GLY A 10 10.25 23.95 -14.81
N LEU A 11 9.53 22.87 -14.51
CA LEU A 11 9.93 21.89 -13.51
C LEU A 11 10.87 20.88 -14.19
N ALA A 12 12.14 21.26 -14.32
CA ALA A 12 13.24 20.33 -14.44
C ALA A 12 14.02 20.43 -13.13
N GLY A 13 13.67 19.57 -12.17
CA GLY A 13 14.34 19.45 -10.89
C GLY A 13 14.19 18.02 -10.42
N LEU A 14 15.25 17.22 -10.60
CA LEU A 14 15.45 15.99 -9.86
C LEU A 14 15.33 16.32 -8.38
N GLY A 15 14.20 15.93 -7.77
CA GLY A 15 13.99 16.07 -6.35
C GLY A 15 14.91 15.12 -5.60
N ILE A 16 16.12 15.59 -5.27
CA ILE A 16 16.93 14.96 -4.22
C ILE A 16 16.15 15.20 -2.93
N LEU A 17 15.60 14.13 -2.35
CA LEU A 17 15.03 14.18 -1.01
C LEU A 17 16.15 14.56 -0.03
N PRO A 18 15.98 15.58 0.84
CA PRO A 18 17.00 15.91 1.83
C PRO A 18 17.24 14.71 2.74
N SER A 19 18.51 14.36 2.97
CA SER A 19 18.88 13.35 3.96
C SER A 19 18.31 13.73 5.33
N PRO A 20 17.80 12.77 6.12
CA PRO A 20 17.40 13.04 7.49
C PRO A 20 18.63 13.49 8.28
N ALA A 21 18.74 14.80 8.51
CA ALA A 21 19.72 15.38 9.41
C ALA A 21 19.37 14.95 10.83
N GLY A 22 20.08 13.96 11.37
CA GLY A 22 19.85 13.46 12.73
C GLY A 22 20.36 12.07 13.06
N GLY A 23 21.16 11.43 12.19
CA GLY A 23 21.88 10.21 12.55
C GLY A 23 23.08 10.52 13.44
N ALA A 24 23.39 9.65 14.40
CA ALA A 24 24.68 9.70 15.09
C ALA A 24 25.81 9.63 14.05
N PHE A 25 26.57 10.71 13.89
CA PHE A 25 27.75 10.69 13.05
C PHE A 25 28.87 10.01 13.84
N ALA A 26 29.25 8.80 13.42
CA ALA A 26 30.54 8.25 13.82
C ALA A 26 31.65 9.18 13.31
N ASP A 27 32.78 9.24 14.00
CA ASP A 27 33.97 9.92 13.48
C ASP A 27 34.32 9.28 12.13
N PRO A 28 34.24 10.02 11.00
CA PRO A 28 34.49 9.46 9.67
C PRO A 28 35.90 8.90 9.52
N ALA A 29 36.87 9.32 10.35
CA ALA A 29 38.21 8.72 10.38
C ALA A 29 38.25 7.30 10.97
N SER A 30 37.23 6.92 11.76
CA SER A 30 37.12 5.60 12.41
C SER A 30 36.26 4.59 11.63
N CYS A 31 35.46 5.05 10.67
CA CYS A 31 34.63 4.22 9.80
C CYS A 31 35.32 3.95 8.46
N THR A 32 36.42 3.18 8.47
CA THR A 32 37.03 2.71 7.23
C THR A 32 36.23 1.56 6.64
N VAL A 33 36.24 1.46 5.31
CA VAL A 33 35.70 0.30 4.58
C VAL A 33 36.30 -1.00 5.12
N ASP A 34 37.62 -1.04 5.32
CA ASP A 34 38.33 -2.20 5.83
C ASP A 34 37.87 -2.61 7.24
N ALA A 35 37.54 -1.65 8.11
CA ALA A 35 36.98 -1.94 9.43
C ALA A 35 35.57 -2.53 9.34
N LEU A 36 34.75 -2.04 8.40
CA LEU A 36 33.39 -2.53 8.17
C LEU A 36 33.37 -3.93 7.54
N THR A 37 34.24 -4.19 6.57
CA THR A 37 34.29 -5.49 5.87
C THR A 37 35.13 -6.53 6.60
N GLY A 38 36.18 -6.11 7.32
CA GLY A 38 37.13 -7.00 8.00
C GLY A 38 36.54 -7.76 9.20
N GLY A 39 35.46 -7.25 9.81
CA GLY A 39 34.74 -7.93 10.89
C GLY A 39 33.69 -8.94 10.42
N TRP A 40 33.42 -9.04 9.11
CA TRP A 40 32.36 -9.89 8.58
C TRP A 40 32.76 -11.37 8.65
N SER A 41 32.05 -12.14 9.46
CA SER A 41 32.39 -13.55 9.76
C SER A 41 31.25 -14.54 9.52
N ILE A 42 30.05 -14.07 9.17
CA ILE A 42 28.85 -14.91 9.01
C ILE A 42 28.20 -14.66 7.65
N GLY A 43 27.98 -15.72 6.88
CA GLY A 43 27.31 -15.63 5.58
C GLY A 43 28.13 -14.93 4.50
N THR A 44 27.46 -14.52 3.42
CA THR A 44 28.10 -13.84 2.28
C THR A 44 27.81 -12.35 2.33
N LEU A 45 28.86 -11.53 2.38
CA LEU A 45 28.73 -10.08 2.27
C LEU A 45 28.53 -9.67 0.80
N HIS A 46 27.45 -8.93 0.55
CA HIS A 46 27.23 -8.15 -0.67
C HIS A 46 27.17 -6.68 -0.27
N LEU A 47 28.02 -5.86 -0.87
CA LEU A 47 28.11 -4.44 -0.55
C LEU A 47 28.59 -3.67 -1.78
N SER A 48 27.76 -2.78 -2.29
CA SER A 48 28.17 -1.79 -3.28
C SER A 48 27.87 -0.40 -2.73
N ALA A 49 28.82 0.51 -2.88
CA ALA A 49 28.67 1.91 -2.53
C ALA A 49 29.26 2.78 -3.64
N GLU A 50 28.51 3.79 -4.04
CA GLU A 50 28.86 4.73 -5.10
C GLU A 50 28.68 6.16 -4.59
N GLU A 51 29.48 7.09 -5.13
CA GLU A 51 29.29 8.51 -4.92
C GLU A 51 27.94 8.92 -5.54
N VAL A 52 27.08 9.58 -4.77
CA VAL A 52 25.75 10.03 -5.24
C VAL A 52 25.71 11.51 -5.61
N ASP A 53 26.73 12.27 -5.19
CA ASP A 53 26.94 13.69 -5.50
C ASP A 53 28.21 13.84 -6.35
N GLY A 54 28.68 15.07 -6.58
CA GLY A 54 30.00 15.37 -7.15
C GLY A 54 30.34 14.50 -8.37
N ASP A 55 31.24 13.54 -8.17
CA ASP A 55 31.58 12.49 -9.14
C ASP A 55 30.56 11.34 -9.13
N ALA A 56 29.28 11.65 -9.37
CA ALA A 56 28.19 10.69 -9.22
C ALA A 56 28.41 9.42 -10.06
N GLY A 57 28.22 8.25 -9.44
CA GLY A 57 28.48 6.94 -10.04
C GLY A 57 29.91 6.44 -9.88
N ARG A 58 30.82 7.21 -9.26
CA ARG A 58 32.15 6.68 -8.90
C ARG A 58 32.00 5.64 -7.80
N THR A 59 32.38 4.40 -8.07
CA THR A 59 32.45 3.34 -7.07
C THR A 59 33.38 3.73 -5.92
N VAL A 60 32.85 3.69 -4.70
CA VAL A 60 33.58 3.87 -3.44
C VAL A 60 34.00 2.51 -2.89
N LEU A 61 33.13 1.51 -3.02
CA LEU A 61 33.36 0.14 -2.59
C LEU A 61 32.53 -0.82 -3.43
N ASP A 62 33.12 -1.94 -3.82
CA ASP A 62 32.41 -3.03 -4.46
C ASP A 62 32.87 -4.39 -3.91
N VAL A 63 31.94 -5.07 -3.25
CA VAL A 63 32.04 -6.44 -2.77
C VAL A 63 30.85 -7.20 -3.34
N ARG A 64 31.07 -7.90 -4.46
CA ARG A 64 30.04 -8.70 -5.16
C ARG A 64 28.83 -7.88 -5.60
N GLY A 65 29.02 -6.62 -5.99
CA GLY A 65 27.95 -5.72 -6.43
C GLY A 65 27.27 -6.16 -7.73
N ASP A 66 27.93 -6.98 -8.54
CA ASP A 66 27.40 -7.61 -9.75
C ASP A 66 26.66 -8.94 -9.50
N THR A 67 26.69 -9.45 -8.26
CA THR A 67 26.11 -10.74 -7.91
C THR A 67 24.69 -10.55 -7.36
N PRO A 68 23.66 -11.18 -7.95
CA PRO A 68 22.29 -11.07 -7.45
C PRO A 68 22.14 -11.47 -5.98
N ALA A 69 21.41 -10.67 -5.21
CA ALA A 69 21.14 -10.89 -3.79
C ALA A 69 19.68 -10.57 -3.45
N ALA A 70 19.21 -11.10 -2.31
CA ALA A 70 17.89 -10.77 -1.80
C ALA A 70 17.81 -9.28 -1.46
N THR A 71 16.94 -8.55 -2.15
CA THR A 71 16.77 -7.10 -2.00
C THR A 71 16.10 -6.70 -0.69
N ALA A 72 15.41 -7.64 -0.03
CA ALA A 72 14.49 -7.34 1.07
C ALA A 72 13.58 -6.15 0.70
N SER A 73 13.43 -5.17 1.59
CA SER A 73 12.56 -4.01 1.37
C SER A 73 13.05 -3.02 0.31
N THR A 74 14.29 -3.10 -0.20
CA THR A 74 14.73 -2.20 -1.28
C THR A 74 13.97 -2.47 -2.59
N MET A 75 13.39 -3.67 -2.75
CA MET A 75 12.46 -3.97 -3.85
C MET A 75 11.31 -2.96 -3.95
N LYS A 76 10.88 -2.37 -2.83
CA LYS A 76 9.80 -1.37 -2.80
C LYS A 76 10.12 -0.12 -3.62
N VAL A 77 11.41 0.23 -3.78
CA VAL A 77 11.82 1.37 -4.62
C VAL A 77 11.46 1.09 -6.08
N LEU A 78 11.81 -0.11 -6.58
CA LEU A 78 11.48 -0.52 -7.95
C LEU A 78 9.97 -0.66 -8.13
N THR A 79 9.27 -1.25 -7.17
CA THR A 79 7.80 -1.36 -7.21
C THR A 79 7.12 0.02 -7.23
N ALA A 80 7.58 0.97 -6.41
CA ALA A 80 7.02 2.32 -6.38
C ALA A 80 7.27 3.06 -7.69
N ALA A 81 8.49 3.00 -8.24
CA ALA A 81 8.81 3.60 -9.53
C ALA A 81 7.95 3.02 -10.66
N ALA A 82 7.82 1.70 -10.72
CA ALA A 82 6.97 1.04 -11.71
C ALA A 82 5.48 1.40 -11.55
N ALA A 83 4.98 1.52 -10.31
CA ALA A 83 3.60 1.90 -10.05
C ALA A 83 3.31 3.35 -10.48
N VAL A 84 4.20 4.29 -10.17
CA VAL A 84 4.06 5.69 -10.58
C VAL A 84 4.12 5.82 -12.10
N GLU A 85 5.07 5.15 -12.75
CA GLU A 85 5.20 5.16 -14.21
C GLU A 85 3.96 4.57 -14.91
N ALA A 86 3.46 3.43 -14.42
CA ALA A 86 2.36 2.72 -15.08
C ALA A 86 0.97 3.30 -14.76
N LEU A 87 0.77 3.82 -13.55
CA LEU A 87 -0.55 4.24 -13.06
C LEU A 87 -0.70 5.77 -12.95
N GLY A 88 0.40 6.50 -12.93
CA GLY A 88 0.46 7.91 -12.59
C GLY A 88 0.45 8.16 -11.06
N PRO A 89 1.00 9.29 -10.61
CA PRO A 89 1.09 9.63 -9.19
C PRO A 89 -0.27 9.88 -8.52
N ASP A 90 -1.29 10.23 -9.31
CA ASP A 90 -2.63 10.56 -8.81
C ASP A 90 -3.60 9.36 -8.80
N ARG A 91 -3.12 8.16 -9.14
CA ARG A 91 -3.98 6.98 -9.18
C ARG A 91 -4.69 6.78 -7.84
N ARG A 92 -6.01 6.62 -7.90
CA ARG A 92 -6.83 6.14 -6.78
C ARG A 92 -7.34 4.74 -7.08
N ILE A 93 -7.26 3.87 -6.08
CA ILE A 93 -7.78 2.51 -6.14
C ILE A 93 -9.17 2.55 -5.49
N ALA A 94 -10.20 2.17 -6.25
CA ALA A 94 -11.59 2.32 -5.81
C ALA A 94 -12.19 0.96 -5.43
N THR A 95 -12.84 0.91 -4.28
CA THR A 95 -13.84 -0.11 -3.96
C THR A 95 -15.20 0.40 -4.40
N ARG A 96 -16.00 -0.44 -5.06
CA ARG A 96 -17.30 -0.03 -5.62
C ARG A 96 -18.41 -0.94 -5.14
N VAL A 97 -19.63 -0.43 -5.18
CA VAL A 97 -20.83 -1.24 -5.03
C VAL A 97 -21.71 -1.02 -6.25
N VAL A 98 -22.15 -2.11 -6.87
CA VAL A 98 -23.02 -2.06 -8.03
C VAL A 98 -24.32 -2.82 -7.75
N GLN A 99 -25.38 -2.45 -8.47
CA GLN A 99 -26.65 -3.15 -8.40
C GLN A 99 -26.49 -4.58 -8.94
N GLY A 100 -26.97 -5.57 -8.18
CA GLY A 100 -27.01 -6.95 -8.62
C GLY A 100 -28.16 -7.22 -9.60
N ALA A 101 -28.15 -8.41 -10.22
CA ALA A 101 -29.18 -8.81 -11.19
C ALA A 101 -30.61 -8.87 -10.62
N ARG A 102 -30.77 -8.94 -9.29
CA ARG A 102 -32.05 -8.83 -8.58
C ARG A 102 -32.10 -7.53 -7.82
N ALA A 103 -33.27 -6.90 -7.76
CA ALA A 103 -33.47 -5.62 -7.07
C ALA A 103 -33.08 -5.62 -5.58
N ASP A 104 -33.15 -6.79 -4.92
CA ASP A 104 -32.76 -6.99 -3.51
C ASP A 104 -31.28 -7.33 -3.29
N THR A 105 -30.47 -7.29 -4.36
CA THR A 105 -29.07 -7.72 -4.33
C THR A 105 -28.14 -6.56 -4.69
N VAL A 106 -27.02 -6.42 -3.97
CA VAL A 106 -25.90 -5.54 -4.34
C VAL A 106 -24.61 -6.36 -4.43
N VAL A 107 -23.63 -5.88 -5.20
CA VAL A 107 -22.33 -6.51 -5.37
C VAL A 107 -21.24 -5.56 -4.89
N LEU A 108 -20.47 -5.95 -3.87
CA LEU A 108 -19.27 -5.25 -3.42
C LEU A 108 -18.08 -5.70 -4.27
N VAL A 109 -17.48 -4.77 -5.00
CA VAL A 109 -16.40 -5.00 -5.96
C VAL A 109 -15.10 -4.42 -5.43
N GLY A 110 -14.13 -5.30 -5.18
CA GLY A 110 -12.81 -4.95 -4.68
C GLY A 110 -11.87 -4.44 -5.78
N GLY A 111 -11.28 -3.26 -5.57
CA GLY A 111 -10.27 -2.69 -6.47
C GLY A 111 -8.82 -2.97 -6.09
N GLY A 112 -8.58 -3.62 -4.95
CA GLY A 112 -7.25 -3.83 -4.38
C GLY A 112 -6.78 -2.71 -3.44
N ASP A 113 -7.70 -1.94 -2.86
CA ASP A 113 -7.38 -0.90 -1.88
C ASP A 113 -7.10 -1.56 -0.50
N PRO A 114 -5.86 -1.50 0.03
CA PRO A 114 -5.55 -2.06 1.34
C PRO A 114 -5.93 -1.13 2.49
N THR A 115 -6.33 0.11 2.20
CA THR A 115 -6.53 1.18 3.20
C THR A 115 -7.98 1.30 3.65
N LEU A 116 -8.95 0.80 2.88
CA LEU A 116 -10.37 0.80 3.21
C LEU A 116 -10.63 0.39 4.66
N SER A 117 -11.32 1.21 5.41
CA SER A 117 -11.51 1.05 6.84
C SER A 117 -12.89 0.48 7.18
N ARG A 118 -12.93 -0.43 8.16
CA ARG A 118 -14.20 -0.87 8.78
C ARG A 118 -14.55 -0.08 10.04
N LEU A 119 -13.65 0.78 10.51
CA LEU A 119 -13.95 1.68 11.63
C LEU A 119 -15.02 2.68 11.20
N ALA A 120 -15.71 3.26 12.18
CA ALA A 120 -16.67 4.32 11.91
C ALA A 120 -15.98 5.53 11.24
N SER A 121 -16.67 6.17 10.31
CA SER A 121 -16.21 7.38 9.63
C SER A 121 -15.71 8.42 10.64
N GLY A 122 -14.52 8.96 10.39
CA GLY A 122 -13.85 9.92 11.28
C GLY A 122 -13.01 9.28 12.39
N THR A 123 -12.87 7.94 12.40
CA THR A 123 -11.97 7.22 13.30
C THR A 123 -10.81 6.62 12.51
N ASP A 124 -9.60 7.14 12.74
CA ASP A 124 -8.42 6.60 12.09
C ASP A 124 -7.98 5.27 12.72
N GLY A 125 -7.53 4.36 11.85
CA GLY A 125 -6.70 3.22 12.24
C GLY A 125 -5.23 3.52 11.93
N VAL A 126 -4.52 2.50 11.46
CA VAL A 126 -3.13 2.65 10.97
C VAL A 126 -3.05 3.51 9.70
N TYR A 127 -4.11 3.54 8.90
CA TYR A 127 -4.21 4.38 7.70
C TYR A 127 -5.01 5.64 8.03
N PRO A 128 -4.36 6.80 8.21
CA PRO A 128 -5.07 8.05 8.42
C PRO A 128 -5.85 8.45 7.16
N ASP A 129 -6.99 9.12 7.35
CA ASP A 129 -7.84 9.64 6.27
C ASP A 129 -8.34 8.55 5.30
N ALA A 130 -8.43 7.30 5.77
CA ALA A 130 -8.88 6.17 4.96
C ALA A 130 -10.35 6.33 4.53
N PRO A 131 -10.75 5.81 3.35
CA PRO A 131 -12.16 5.66 3.03
C PRO A 131 -12.81 4.63 3.96
N HIS A 132 -14.08 4.80 4.31
CA HIS A 132 -14.78 3.95 5.26
C HIS A 132 -15.95 3.18 4.65
N LEU A 133 -16.18 1.97 5.15
CA LEU A 133 -17.31 1.12 4.72
C LEU A 133 -18.68 1.71 5.08
N ASP A 134 -18.81 2.42 6.19
CA ASP A 134 -20.08 3.05 6.61
C ASP A 134 -20.45 4.22 5.69
N ASP A 135 -19.46 4.99 5.25
CA ASP A 135 -19.67 6.01 4.23
C ASP A 135 -20.08 5.38 2.88
N LEU A 136 -19.42 4.31 2.46
CA LEU A 136 -19.80 3.56 1.25
C LEU A 136 -21.23 3.01 1.36
N ALA A 137 -21.62 2.45 2.51
CA ALA A 137 -22.96 1.93 2.75
C ALA A 137 -24.01 3.05 2.70
N ARG A 138 -23.72 4.20 3.32
CA ARG A 138 -24.57 5.40 3.27
C ARG A 138 -24.79 5.86 1.83
N GLN A 139 -23.72 5.91 1.01
CA GLN A 139 -23.81 6.28 -0.41
C GLN A 139 -24.70 5.31 -1.19
N VAL A 140 -24.55 4.00 -0.96
CA VAL A 140 -25.37 2.95 -1.59
C VAL A 140 -26.84 3.08 -1.23
N LEU A 141 -27.14 3.23 0.06
CA LEU A 141 -28.52 3.35 0.54
C LEU A 141 -29.18 4.63 0.03
N GLU A 142 -28.45 5.75 -0.05
CA GLU A 142 -28.95 6.99 -0.64
C GLU A 142 -29.22 6.84 -2.13
N ALA A 143 -28.27 6.30 -2.90
CA ALA A 143 -28.45 6.08 -4.33
C ALA A 143 -29.68 5.20 -4.63
N ARG A 144 -29.90 4.15 -3.83
CA ARG A 144 -31.08 3.27 -3.97
C ARG A 144 -32.39 3.93 -3.56
N ARG A 145 -32.39 4.86 -2.60
CA ARG A 145 -33.60 5.62 -2.24
C ARG A 145 -34.04 6.56 -3.36
N GLN A 146 -33.07 7.09 -4.12
CA GLN A 146 -33.34 8.02 -5.23
C GLN A 146 -33.72 7.31 -6.53
N ASP A 147 -33.46 6.00 -6.64
CA ASP A 147 -33.84 5.19 -7.79
C ASP A 147 -35.31 4.72 -7.67
N PRO A 148 -36.22 5.13 -8.58
CA PRO A 148 -37.64 4.75 -8.52
C PRO A 148 -37.90 3.24 -8.55
N ASP A 149 -37.04 2.46 -9.19
CA ASP A 149 -37.21 1.01 -9.34
C ASP A 149 -36.70 0.24 -8.10
N LEU A 150 -35.87 0.88 -7.28
CA LEU A 150 -35.25 0.29 -6.09
C LEU A 150 -35.78 0.90 -4.78
N ALA A 151 -36.44 2.06 -4.84
CA ALA A 151 -37.01 2.75 -3.70
C ALA A 151 -37.96 1.82 -2.91
N GLY A 152 -37.67 1.63 -1.63
CA GLY A 152 -38.45 0.75 -0.74
C GLY A 152 -38.14 -0.75 -0.89
N VAL A 153 -37.29 -1.17 -1.83
CA VAL A 153 -36.84 -2.57 -1.94
C VAL A 153 -35.66 -2.79 -0.98
N PRO A 154 -35.81 -3.62 0.07
CA PRO A 154 -34.72 -3.88 1.01
C PRO A 154 -33.60 -4.68 0.35
N ILE A 155 -32.35 -4.40 0.72
CA ILE A 155 -31.22 -5.25 0.36
C ILE A 155 -31.32 -6.52 1.21
N ARG A 156 -31.34 -7.69 0.56
CA ARG A 156 -31.42 -9.01 1.20
C ARG A 156 -30.19 -9.87 0.92
N ARG A 157 -29.36 -9.46 -0.05
CA ARG A 157 -28.20 -10.22 -0.49
C ARG A 157 -27.04 -9.31 -0.83
N LEU A 158 -25.89 -9.59 -0.23
CA LEU A 158 -24.60 -9.09 -0.66
C LEU A 158 -23.89 -10.17 -1.47
N GLN A 159 -23.48 -9.82 -2.69
CA GLN A 159 -22.49 -10.58 -3.45
C GLN A 159 -21.15 -9.85 -3.38
N VAL A 160 -20.06 -10.58 -3.59
CA VAL A 160 -18.71 -10.03 -3.53
C VAL A 160 -17.98 -10.40 -4.82
N ASP A 161 -17.38 -9.42 -5.46
CA ASP A 161 -16.43 -9.59 -6.55
C ASP A 161 -15.02 -9.18 -6.06
N SER A 162 -14.19 -10.18 -5.83
CA SER A 162 -12.76 -10.03 -5.51
C SER A 162 -11.87 -10.61 -6.61
N GLY A 163 -12.40 -10.76 -7.83
CA GLY A 163 -11.75 -11.45 -8.95
C GLY A 163 -10.66 -10.65 -9.68
N LEU A 164 -10.46 -9.37 -9.35
CA LEU A 164 -9.46 -8.52 -10.00
C LEU A 164 -8.03 -9.09 -9.88
N PHE A 165 -7.71 -9.68 -8.73
CA PHE A 165 -6.42 -10.32 -8.51
C PHE A 165 -6.54 -11.81 -8.77
N THR A 166 -5.71 -12.32 -9.67
CA THR A 166 -5.63 -13.75 -10.00
C THR A 166 -4.40 -14.37 -9.37
N GLY A 167 -4.49 -15.65 -8.99
CA GLY A 167 -3.39 -16.40 -8.38
C GLY A 167 -3.56 -16.57 -6.86
N PRO A 168 -2.60 -17.23 -6.20
CA PRO A 168 -2.67 -17.46 -4.78
C PRO A 168 -2.52 -16.15 -3.99
N ALA A 169 -3.38 -15.94 -2.99
CA ALA A 169 -3.30 -14.77 -2.12
C ALA A 169 -2.09 -14.79 -1.16
N TRP A 170 -1.48 -15.96 -0.99
CA TRP A 170 -0.28 -16.18 -0.19
C TRP A 170 0.66 -17.13 -0.93
N LEU A 171 1.93 -16.78 -1.02
CA LEU A 171 2.94 -17.63 -1.63
C LEU A 171 3.45 -18.68 -0.62
N PRO A 172 3.56 -19.97 -0.97
CA PRO A 172 3.99 -21.02 -0.05
C PRO A 172 5.36 -20.78 0.60
N GLU A 173 6.25 -20.06 -0.09
CA GLU A 173 7.59 -19.71 0.38
C GLU A 173 7.61 -18.55 1.38
N TRP A 174 6.50 -17.81 1.55
CA TRP A 174 6.43 -16.71 2.51
C TRP A 174 6.25 -17.24 3.93
N PRO A 175 7.04 -16.74 4.91
CA PRO A 175 6.96 -17.20 6.29
C PRO A 175 5.61 -16.82 6.89
N LEU A 176 4.88 -17.80 7.43
CA LEU A 176 3.57 -17.60 8.03
C LEU A 176 3.61 -16.59 9.19
N GLU A 177 4.75 -16.46 9.85
CA GLU A 177 5.04 -15.52 10.91
C GLU A 177 4.93 -14.06 10.44
N ALA A 178 5.20 -13.77 9.16
CA ALA A 178 4.99 -12.41 8.63
C ALA A 178 3.49 -12.03 8.64
N ARG A 179 2.60 -13.01 8.43
CA ARG A 179 1.15 -12.78 8.54
C ARG A 179 0.67 -12.79 9.99
N ARG A 180 1.11 -13.77 10.77
CA ARG A 180 0.70 -13.93 12.17
C ARG A 180 1.24 -12.81 13.06
N GLY A 181 2.42 -12.30 12.76
CA GLY A 181 3.05 -11.14 13.39
C GLY A 181 2.70 -9.79 12.75
N GLY A 182 1.78 -9.78 11.79
CA GLY A 182 1.11 -8.56 11.31
C GLY A 182 1.85 -7.71 10.27
N SER A 183 3.02 -8.14 9.80
CA SER A 183 3.79 -7.39 8.80
C SER A 183 3.27 -7.57 7.37
N MET A 184 2.56 -8.66 7.07
CA MET A 184 2.06 -8.98 5.71
C MET A 184 0.65 -9.54 5.73
N SER A 185 -0.20 -9.14 4.78
CA SER A 185 -1.53 -9.75 4.58
C SER A 185 -1.53 -10.78 3.47
N ASN A 186 -2.59 -11.58 3.40
CA ASN A 186 -3.01 -12.18 2.14
C ASN A 186 -3.31 -11.06 1.13
N ILE A 187 -2.72 -11.16 -0.06
CA ILE A 187 -2.91 -10.19 -1.14
C ILE A 187 -4.21 -10.52 -1.88
N THR A 188 -5.23 -9.70 -1.68
CA THR A 188 -6.58 -9.89 -2.24
C THR A 188 -7.11 -8.57 -2.79
N ALA A 189 -8.06 -8.64 -3.73
CA ALA A 189 -8.65 -7.44 -4.31
C ALA A 189 -9.63 -6.72 -3.35
N LEU A 190 -10.03 -7.36 -2.25
CA LEU A 190 -10.92 -6.78 -1.26
C LEU A 190 -10.43 -7.12 0.15
N MET A 191 -10.11 -6.09 0.92
CA MET A 191 -9.79 -6.19 2.33
C MET A 191 -10.18 -4.89 3.04
N VAL A 192 -10.18 -4.93 4.38
CA VAL A 192 -10.29 -3.74 5.22
C VAL A 192 -9.15 -3.69 6.23
N ASP A 193 -8.65 -2.50 6.53
CA ASP A 193 -7.61 -2.23 7.53
C ASP A 193 -6.28 -2.97 7.27
N GLY A 194 -6.03 -3.35 6.02
CA GLY A 194 -4.95 -4.29 5.67
C GLY A 194 -5.16 -5.71 6.23
N ASP A 195 -6.39 -6.12 6.51
CA ASP A 195 -6.78 -7.37 7.19
C ASP A 195 -6.27 -7.49 8.64
N ARG A 196 -5.92 -6.37 9.28
CA ARG A 196 -5.54 -6.38 10.70
C ARG A 196 -6.70 -6.87 11.57
N ASP A 197 -6.36 -7.63 12.61
CA ASP A 197 -7.30 -7.98 13.68
C ASP A 197 -7.69 -6.75 14.49
N ASP A 198 -6.70 -5.93 14.84
CA ASP A 198 -6.86 -4.60 15.42
C ASP A 198 -6.46 -3.53 14.40
N PRO A 199 -7.41 -2.76 13.85
CA PRO A 199 -7.14 -1.71 12.86
C PRO A 199 -6.23 -0.59 13.34
N ALA A 200 -6.09 -0.38 14.65
CA ALA A 200 -5.26 0.67 15.24
C ALA A 200 -3.79 0.23 15.45
N GLU A 201 -3.51 -1.08 15.39
CA GLU A 201 -2.19 -1.63 15.70
C GLU A 201 -1.43 -2.07 14.44
N ALA A 202 -0.32 -1.40 14.15
CA ALA A 202 0.44 -1.57 12.89
C ALA A 202 0.85 -3.03 12.62
N TYR A 203 1.24 -3.76 13.67
CA TYR A 203 1.67 -5.16 13.66
C TYR A 203 0.63 -6.11 14.25
N SER A 204 -0.66 -5.75 14.19
CA SER A 204 -1.73 -6.67 14.53
C SER A 204 -1.76 -7.87 13.59
N ARG A 205 -2.07 -9.05 14.13
CA ARG A 205 -2.23 -10.28 13.37
C ARG A 205 -3.15 -10.07 12.17
N ARG A 206 -2.84 -10.73 11.05
CA ARG A 206 -3.70 -10.79 9.86
C ARG A 206 -4.31 -12.18 9.68
N GLY A 207 -5.56 -12.21 9.23
CA GLY A 207 -6.36 -13.42 9.06
C GLY A 207 -6.02 -14.17 7.77
N GLU A 208 -6.83 -15.19 7.47
CA GLU A 208 -6.80 -15.85 6.15
C GLU A 208 -7.98 -15.44 5.27
N ALA A 209 -8.98 -14.78 5.87
CA ALA A 209 -10.28 -14.52 5.29
C ALA A 209 -10.52 -13.01 5.07
N ALA A 210 -9.53 -12.31 4.52
CA ALA A 210 -9.58 -10.85 4.30
C ALA A 210 -10.84 -10.40 3.53
N VAL A 211 -11.20 -11.14 2.47
CA VAL A 211 -12.41 -10.88 1.67
C VAL A 211 -13.67 -11.05 2.50
N ALA A 212 -13.77 -12.12 3.30
CA ALA A 212 -14.93 -12.37 4.16
C ALA A 212 -15.07 -11.31 5.26
N ARG A 213 -13.96 -10.92 5.90
CA ARG A 213 -13.93 -9.85 6.90
C ARG A 213 -14.51 -8.54 6.34
N ALA A 214 -14.11 -8.16 5.12
CA ALA A 214 -14.63 -6.96 4.46
C ALA A 214 -16.12 -7.12 4.11
N ALA A 215 -16.52 -8.28 3.60
CA ALA A 215 -17.90 -8.57 3.23
C ALA A 215 -18.84 -8.54 4.45
N ASP A 216 -18.47 -9.18 5.54
CA ASP A 216 -19.24 -9.24 6.78
C ASP A 216 -19.37 -7.86 7.42
N ALA A 217 -18.28 -7.09 7.45
CA ALA A 217 -18.29 -5.71 7.94
C ALA A 217 -19.21 -4.81 7.11
N PHE A 218 -19.18 -4.94 5.79
CA PHE A 218 -20.04 -4.14 4.91
C PHE A 218 -21.52 -4.57 5.00
N ALA A 219 -21.79 -5.87 5.05
CA ALA A 219 -23.15 -6.41 5.16
C ALA A 219 -23.88 -5.93 6.43
N ALA A 220 -23.16 -5.72 7.53
CA ALA A 220 -23.72 -5.20 8.77
C ALA A 220 -24.20 -3.74 8.68
N LEU A 221 -23.82 -3.01 7.63
CA LEU A 221 -24.10 -1.58 7.43
C LEU A 221 -25.23 -1.31 6.42
N LEU A 222 -25.74 -2.36 5.76
CA LEU A 222 -26.81 -2.29 4.75
C LEU A 222 -28.18 -2.60 5.35
#